data_AF-A0A9E1ARQ3-F1
#
_entry.id   AF-A0A9E1ARQ3-F1
#
_cell.length_a   1.000
_cell.length_b   1.000
_cell.length_c   1.000
_cell.angle_alpha   90.00
_cell.angle_beta   90.00
_cell.angle_gamma   90.00
#
_symmetry.space_group_name_H-M   'P 1'
#
loop_
_entity.id
_entity.type
_entity.pdbx_description
1 polymer ?
#
loop_
_entity_poly.entity_id
_entity_poly.type
_entity_poly.pdbx_seq_one_letter_code
_entity_poly.pdbx_strand_id
1 'polypeptide(L)'
;MDTSYGPRLFISRNTGDLLSAETQDNRMITGGILTADEPEEDCSFSELMSQARKKIACLVKKGAKFIVAENCQTLQQARIAVFAARKEKLPLIVTMLCDAEGIIPSGGTVTAALISLQSLGVSAFGISGNLTPQESADVLELAVPFAKIPLAASPTAGNPNPILPDVYDLSPQNMADAITPILECGVSVLLENKGVSPEHAGCIRQKLFSFDSTALHLEREDELEHIILANEKNFFIISNERLDFTEPIPCHHDMSDDFIAAEEDSVDVLEIQIDTPDDSVVFAENAHLAGLPVMFRSDDELALKSALMLYNGKAMIDTDCAIEKENLEKIAKKYGSILY
;
A
#
# COMPACT_ATOMS: atom_id res chain seq x y z
N MET A 1 -4.88 17.61 16.98
CA MET A 1 -4.17 18.27 15.88
C MET A 1 -5.16 19.25 15.31
N ASP A 2 -5.02 20.52 15.69
CA ASP A 2 -5.95 21.58 15.30
C ASP A 2 -5.13 22.54 14.44
N THR A 3 -5.15 22.32 13.13
CA THR A 3 -4.59 23.25 12.16
C THR A 3 -5.75 23.83 11.38
N SER A 4 -5.84 25.15 11.39
CA SER A 4 -6.90 25.99 10.82
C SER A 4 -7.12 25.89 9.29
N TYR A 5 -6.70 24.78 8.66
CA TYR A 5 -6.59 24.60 7.21
C TYR A 5 -7.18 23.27 6.68
N GLY A 6 -7.98 22.54 7.48
CA GLY A 6 -8.62 21.28 7.06
C GLY A 6 -7.69 20.04 7.13
N PRO A 7 -8.15 18.86 6.64
CA PRO A 7 -7.44 17.58 6.77
C PRO A 7 -6.30 17.36 5.75
N ARG A 8 -5.97 18.36 4.92
CA ARG A 8 -5.06 18.21 3.78
C ARG A 8 -3.62 18.55 4.15
N LEU A 9 -2.69 17.72 3.70
CA LEU A 9 -1.27 17.72 4.01
C LEU A 9 -0.46 17.81 2.70
N PHE A 10 0.44 18.78 2.58
CA PHE A 10 1.43 18.83 1.50
C PHE A 10 2.80 18.38 2.03
N ILE A 11 3.50 17.56 1.26
CA ILE A 11 4.84 17.05 1.58
C ILE A 11 5.79 17.42 0.44
N SER A 12 6.75 18.31 0.73
CA SER A 12 7.79 18.72 -0.22
C SER A 12 8.94 17.69 -0.27
N ARG A 13 9.44 17.33 -1.46
CA ARG A 13 10.61 16.47 -1.70
C ARG A 13 11.30 16.78 -3.04
N ASN A 14 12.45 17.46 -2.99
CA ASN A 14 13.30 17.64 -4.16
C ASN A 14 14.81 17.51 -3.91
N THR A 15 15.23 16.63 -3.00
CA THR A 15 16.64 16.19 -2.85
C THR A 15 16.70 14.88 -2.07
N GLY A 16 17.20 13.81 -2.70
CA GLY A 16 17.18 12.42 -2.22
C GLY A 16 18.06 12.06 -1.01
N ASP A 17 18.09 12.88 0.03
CA ASP A 17 18.67 12.53 1.34
C ASP A 17 18.26 13.60 2.36
N LEU A 18 17.12 13.43 3.05
CA LEU A 18 16.74 14.36 4.14
C LEU A 18 16.47 13.62 5.45
N LEU A 19 17.59 13.13 5.95
CA LEU A 19 18.11 13.59 7.23
C LEU A 19 18.11 15.13 7.32
N SER A 20 17.15 15.74 8.01
CA SER A 20 17.38 17.08 8.54
C SER A 20 16.87 17.16 9.97
N ALA A 21 17.83 17.03 10.89
CA ALA A 21 17.70 17.52 12.24
C ALA A 21 17.63 19.07 12.23
N GLU A 22 16.81 19.60 13.16
CA GLU A 22 16.73 20.98 13.70
C GLU A 22 16.06 22.10 12.84
N THR A 23 15.19 22.99 13.35
CA THR A 23 15.07 23.65 14.68
C THR A 23 13.67 24.31 14.95
N GLN A 24 13.50 24.71 16.22
CA GLN A 24 12.65 25.68 16.96
C GLN A 24 11.42 26.45 16.38
N ASP A 25 11.09 26.42 15.09
CA ASP A 25 10.11 27.36 14.49
C ASP A 25 8.84 26.73 13.89
N ASN A 26 8.14 25.85 14.63
CA ASN A 26 6.81 25.34 14.23
C ASN A 26 6.72 24.73 12.81
N ARG A 27 7.82 24.21 12.26
CA ARG A 27 7.87 23.47 10.98
C ARG A 27 7.70 21.97 11.24
N MET A 28 6.82 21.31 10.47
CA MET A 28 6.66 19.86 10.53
C MET A 28 7.93 19.18 10.04
N ILE A 29 8.51 18.34 10.89
CA ILE A 29 9.72 17.56 10.58
C ILE A 29 9.37 16.58 9.46
N THR A 30 10.12 16.66 8.36
CA THR A 30 10.01 15.82 7.17
C THR A 30 10.20 14.35 7.53
N GLY A 31 9.25 13.52 7.08
CA GLY A 31 9.29 12.09 7.31
C GLY A 31 10.43 11.42 6.56
N GLY A 32 11.07 10.44 7.21
CA GLY A 32 12.18 9.73 6.62
C GLY A 32 11.77 8.95 5.38
N ILE A 33 12.64 8.98 4.36
CA ILE A 33 12.44 8.31 3.08
C ILE A 33 12.97 6.89 3.20
N LEU A 34 12.14 5.91 2.89
CA LEU A 34 12.63 4.62 2.43
C LEU A 34 12.44 4.62 0.91
N THR A 35 13.53 4.84 0.17
CA THR A 35 13.55 4.42 -1.22
C THR A 35 13.53 2.89 -1.19
N ALA A 36 12.57 2.31 -1.89
CA ALA A 36 12.71 0.93 -2.30
C ALA A 36 13.87 0.90 -3.31
N ASP A 37 15.10 0.79 -2.80
CA ASP A 37 16.23 0.36 -3.62
C ASP A 37 15.78 -0.98 -4.25
N GLU A 38 16.10 -1.20 -5.53
CA GLU A 38 15.83 -2.50 -6.17
C GLU A 38 16.34 -3.58 -5.21
N PRO A 39 15.53 -4.60 -4.90
CA PRO A 39 16.03 -5.68 -4.08
C PRO A 39 17.18 -6.27 -4.90
N GLU A 40 18.40 -6.28 -4.33
CA GLU A 40 19.48 -7.08 -4.90
C GLU A 40 18.90 -8.48 -5.08
N GLU A 41 19.02 -9.06 -6.29
CA GLU A 41 18.25 -10.24 -6.75
C GLU A 41 18.36 -11.48 -5.81
N ASP A 42 19.23 -11.44 -4.79
CA ASP A 42 19.50 -12.50 -3.82
C ASP A 42 19.14 -12.17 -2.35
N CYS A 43 18.49 -11.03 -2.04
CA CYS A 43 18.16 -10.67 -0.66
C CYS A 43 16.91 -11.39 -0.13
N SER A 44 17.05 -12.10 1.00
CA SER A 44 15.90 -12.73 1.68
C SER A 44 14.97 -11.69 2.34
N PHE A 45 13.70 -12.06 2.55
CA PHE A 45 12.72 -11.23 3.27
C PHE A 45 13.24 -10.74 4.64
N SER A 46 13.96 -11.61 5.36
CA SER A 46 14.55 -11.29 6.68
C SER A 46 15.63 -10.22 6.59
N GLU A 47 16.46 -10.26 5.53
CA GLU A 47 17.51 -9.27 5.29
C GLU A 47 16.92 -7.90 4.95
N LEU A 48 15.97 -7.86 4.00
CA LEU A 48 15.26 -6.63 3.64
C LEU A 48 14.54 -6.03 4.86
N MET A 49 13.89 -6.85 5.67
CA MET A 49 13.27 -6.44 6.94
C MET A 49 14.28 -5.85 7.92
N SER A 50 15.45 -6.47 8.07
CA SER A 50 16.52 -6.01 8.95
C SER A 50 17.08 -4.67 8.50
N GLN A 51 17.31 -4.50 7.20
CA GLN A 51 17.78 -3.26 6.61
C GLN A 51 16.75 -2.13 6.78
N ALA A 52 15.47 -2.39 6.46
CA ALA A 52 14.38 -1.42 6.62
C ALA A 52 14.25 -0.96 8.07
N ARG A 53 14.30 -1.88 9.05
CA ARG A 53 14.26 -1.54 10.49
C ARG A 53 15.42 -0.65 10.91
N LYS A 54 16.64 -0.91 10.43
CA LYS A 54 17.81 -0.07 10.73
C LYS A 54 17.65 1.34 10.15
N LYS A 55 17.21 1.46 8.89
CA LYS A 55 16.94 2.74 8.22
C LYS A 55 15.88 3.53 8.99
N ILE A 56 14.74 2.91 9.31
CA ILE A 56 13.65 3.53 10.08
C ILE A 56 14.11 3.98 11.47
N ALA A 57 14.77 3.10 12.25
CA ALA A 57 15.24 3.46 13.59
C ALA A 57 16.23 4.63 13.57
N CYS A 58 17.04 4.75 12.51
CA CYS A 58 17.91 5.91 12.29
C CYS A 58 17.07 7.20 12.11
N LEU A 59 16.07 7.16 11.23
CA LEU A 59 15.17 8.28 10.95
C LEU A 59 14.43 8.74 12.22
N VAL A 60 13.94 7.80 13.03
CA VAL A 60 13.27 8.11 14.30
C VAL A 60 14.22 8.75 15.31
N LYS A 61 15.45 8.24 15.45
CA LYS A 61 16.48 8.86 16.30
C LYS A 61 16.83 10.29 15.88
N LYS A 62 16.65 10.61 14.60
CA LYS A 62 16.87 11.94 14.01
C LYS A 62 15.66 12.86 14.13
N GLY A 63 14.58 12.40 14.78
CA GLY A 63 13.42 13.22 15.14
C GLY A 63 12.23 13.12 14.18
N ALA A 64 12.24 12.17 13.24
CA ALA A 64 11.13 11.97 12.30
C ALA A 64 9.77 11.86 13.01
N LYS A 65 8.75 12.50 12.44
CA LYS A 65 7.37 12.51 12.99
C LYS A 65 6.40 11.60 12.23
N PHE A 66 6.77 11.20 11.04
CA PHE A 66 6.13 10.19 10.21
C PHE A 66 7.20 9.56 9.31
N ILE A 67 6.86 8.50 8.61
CA ILE A 67 7.72 7.79 7.66
C ILE A 67 7.01 7.80 6.30
N VAL A 68 7.76 7.95 5.22
CA VAL A 68 7.22 7.73 3.87
C VAL A 68 8.07 6.68 3.17
N ALA A 69 7.46 5.57 2.81
CA ALA A 69 8.03 4.60 1.88
C ALA A 69 7.58 5.00 0.47
N GLU A 70 8.51 5.45 -0.36
CA GLU A 70 8.20 5.99 -1.68
C GLU A 70 8.66 5.06 -2.78
N ASN A 71 7.90 5.08 -3.88
CA ASN A 71 8.19 4.33 -5.10
C ASN A 71 8.37 2.84 -4.85
N CYS A 72 7.55 2.24 -3.98
CA CYS A 72 7.54 0.79 -3.82
C CYS A 72 7.09 0.16 -5.15
N GLN A 73 7.93 -0.72 -5.69
CA GLN A 73 7.71 -1.38 -6.97
C GLN A 73 6.96 -2.70 -6.82
N THR A 74 7.04 -3.30 -5.63
CA THR A 74 6.36 -4.55 -5.29
C THR A 74 5.56 -4.39 -4.00
N LEU A 75 4.47 -5.16 -3.87
CA LEU A 75 3.68 -5.17 -2.62
C LEU A 75 4.52 -5.69 -1.45
N GLN A 76 5.47 -6.61 -1.70
CA GLN A 76 6.39 -7.12 -0.69
C GLN A 76 7.26 -6.00 -0.08
N GLN A 77 7.84 -5.12 -0.90
CA GLN A 77 8.62 -3.97 -0.43
C GLN A 77 7.79 -3.06 0.47
N ALA A 78 6.57 -2.73 0.03
CA ALA A 78 5.64 -1.91 0.80
C ALA A 78 5.30 -2.57 2.15
N ARG A 79 4.97 -3.86 2.17
CA ARG A 79 4.68 -4.63 3.39
C ARG A 79 5.87 -4.67 4.34
N ILE A 80 7.09 -4.83 3.81
CA ILE A 80 8.33 -4.76 4.62
C ILE A 80 8.43 -3.40 5.32
N ALA A 81 8.17 -2.30 4.63
CA ALA A 81 8.15 -0.97 5.24
C ALA A 81 7.11 -0.88 6.36
N VAL A 82 5.90 -1.44 6.17
CA VAL A 82 4.85 -1.47 7.21
C VAL A 82 5.30 -2.22 8.45
N PHE A 83 5.80 -3.45 8.29
CA PHE A 83 6.24 -4.26 9.42
C PHE A 83 7.49 -3.69 10.11
N ALA A 84 8.39 -3.05 9.36
CA ALA A 84 9.55 -2.39 9.91
C ALA A 84 9.18 -1.14 10.71
N ALA A 85 8.23 -0.33 10.23
CA ALA A 85 7.76 0.89 10.89
C ALA A 85 6.95 0.62 12.16
N ARG A 86 6.30 -0.54 12.26
CA ARG A 86 5.33 -0.86 13.30
C ARG A 86 5.84 -0.68 14.74
N LYS A 87 7.13 -0.93 14.99
CA LYS A 87 7.72 -0.77 16.34
C LYS A 87 7.84 0.69 16.77
N GLU A 88 8.00 1.61 15.82
CA GLU A 88 8.24 3.02 16.09
C GLU A 88 6.96 3.82 16.35
N LYS A 89 5.78 3.24 16.03
CA LYS A 89 4.45 3.86 16.24
C LYS A 89 4.31 5.26 15.61
N LEU A 90 5.03 5.51 14.52
CA LEU A 90 4.87 6.71 13.72
C LEU A 90 3.89 6.45 12.56
N PRO A 91 3.14 7.47 12.11
CA PRO A 91 2.36 7.38 10.88
C PRO A 91 3.25 6.97 9.71
N LEU A 92 2.78 6.03 8.89
CA LEU A 92 3.47 5.55 7.69
C LEU A 92 2.62 5.87 6.46
N ILE A 93 3.23 6.58 5.53
CA ILE A 93 2.67 6.84 4.20
C ILE A 93 3.40 5.92 3.23
N VAL A 94 2.68 5.26 2.34
CA VAL A 94 3.28 4.40 1.31
C VAL A 94 2.83 4.88 -0.06
N THR A 95 3.76 5.06 -0.99
CA THR A 95 3.44 5.23 -2.41
C THR A 95 3.91 4.05 -3.25
N MET A 96 3.02 3.56 -4.11
CA MET A 96 3.33 2.52 -5.09
C MET A 96 3.72 3.17 -6.41
N LEU A 97 4.82 2.68 -7.00
CA LEU A 97 5.16 3.01 -8.38
C LEU A 97 4.17 2.32 -9.31
N CYS A 98 3.54 3.03 -10.23
CA CYS A 98 2.66 2.45 -11.24
C CYS A 98 2.71 3.19 -12.59
N ASP A 99 2.18 2.54 -13.62
CA ASP A 99 1.89 3.14 -14.92
C ASP A 99 0.51 3.85 -14.95
N ALA A 100 0.14 4.36 -16.13
CA ALA A 100 -1.10 5.11 -16.32
C ALA A 100 -2.35 4.22 -16.28
N GLU A 101 -2.18 2.91 -16.43
CA GLU A 101 -3.21 1.89 -16.27
C GLU A 101 -3.38 1.45 -14.81
N GLY A 102 -2.56 1.97 -13.88
CA GLY A 102 -2.62 1.64 -12.47
C GLY A 102 -2.02 0.26 -12.16
N ILE A 103 -1.09 -0.22 -12.97
CA ILE A 103 -0.36 -1.46 -12.78
C ILE A 103 1.01 -1.15 -12.16
N ILE A 104 1.35 -1.85 -11.08
CA ILE A 104 2.67 -1.77 -10.43
C ILE A 104 3.67 -2.66 -11.18
N PRO A 105 4.99 -2.39 -11.14
CA PRO A 105 6.00 -3.19 -11.85
C PRO A 105 5.94 -4.70 -11.63
N SER A 106 5.53 -5.16 -10.44
CA SER A 106 5.34 -6.59 -10.16
C SER A 106 4.07 -7.22 -10.78
N GLY A 107 3.30 -6.45 -11.56
CA GLY A 107 2.13 -6.91 -12.31
C GLY A 107 0.79 -6.82 -11.58
N GLY A 108 0.76 -6.24 -10.37
CA GLY A 108 -0.48 -6.06 -9.61
C GLY A 108 -1.14 -4.70 -9.78
N THR A 109 -2.41 -4.60 -9.39
CA THR A 109 -3.17 -3.34 -9.48
C THR A 109 -2.91 -2.45 -8.25
N VAL A 110 -2.97 -1.13 -8.44
CA VAL A 110 -2.92 -0.15 -7.34
C VAL A 110 -4.04 -0.38 -6.32
N THR A 111 -5.21 -0.83 -6.77
CA THR A 111 -6.36 -1.12 -5.92
C THR A 111 -6.11 -2.32 -5.01
N ALA A 112 -5.53 -3.41 -5.53
CA ALA A 112 -5.11 -4.55 -4.71
C ALA A 112 -4.04 -4.15 -3.67
N ALA A 113 -3.09 -3.29 -4.06
CA ALA A 113 -2.09 -2.76 -3.15
C ALA A 113 -2.71 -1.87 -2.05
N LEU A 114 -3.65 -0.99 -2.39
CA LEU A 114 -4.40 -0.17 -1.42
C LEU A 114 -5.11 -1.05 -0.40
N ILE A 115 -5.92 -2.01 -0.86
CA ILE A 115 -6.71 -2.91 0.00
C ILE A 115 -5.81 -3.66 0.98
N SER A 116 -4.67 -4.16 0.48
CA SER A 116 -3.69 -4.90 1.28
C SER A 116 -2.96 -4.02 2.29
N LEU A 117 -2.53 -2.82 1.91
CA LEU A 117 -1.74 -1.97 2.79
C LEU A 117 -2.60 -1.23 3.81
N GLN A 118 -3.82 -0.83 3.45
CA GLN A 118 -4.74 -0.20 4.39
C GLN A 118 -5.14 -1.15 5.52
N SER A 119 -5.31 -2.45 5.23
CA SER A 119 -5.64 -3.45 6.26
C SER A 119 -4.48 -3.66 7.24
N LEU A 120 -3.24 -3.45 6.80
CA LEU A 120 -2.05 -3.47 7.66
C LEU A 120 -1.87 -2.21 8.51
N GLY A 121 -2.72 -1.20 8.35
CA GLY A 121 -2.75 0.00 9.17
C GLY A 121 -1.81 1.12 8.72
N VAL A 122 -1.53 1.23 7.41
CA VAL A 122 -0.85 2.43 6.88
C VAL A 122 -1.73 3.67 7.08
N SER A 123 -1.09 4.82 7.29
CA SER A 123 -1.78 6.08 7.60
C SER A 123 -2.24 6.83 6.36
N ALA A 124 -1.58 6.60 5.21
CA ALA A 124 -2.02 7.04 3.90
C ALA A 124 -1.42 6.12 2.82
N PHE A 125 -2.15 5.94 1.73
CA PHE A 125 -1.71 5.19 0.56
C PHE A 125 -1.70 6.12 -0.65
N GLY A 126 -0.71 6.00 -1.52
CA GLY A 126 -0.71 6.75 -2.76
C GLY A 126 -0.02 6.09 -3.91
N ILE A 127 0.01 6.84 -5.00
CA ILE A 127 0.66 6.47 -6.24
C ILE A 127 1.80 7.43 -6.56
N SER A 128 2.81 6.90 -7.22
CA SER A 128 3.91 7.65 -7.81
C SER A 128 4.30 7.00 -9.14
N GLY A 129 5.13 7.67 -9.93
CA GLY A 129 5.46 7.22 -11.27
C GLY A 129 5.85 8.38 -12.17
N ASN A 130 5.89 8.13 -13.47
CA ASN A 130 5.98 9.18 -14.47
C ASN A 130 4.58 9.58 -14.93
N LEU A 131 3.73 9.96 -13.96
CA LEU A 131 2.32 10.27 -14.19
C LEU A 131 2.12 11.78 -14.11
N THR A 132 1.50 12.34 -15.14
CA THR A 132 0.98 13.71 -15.12
C THR A 132 -0.12 13.85 -14.06
N PRO A 133 -0.53 15.10 -13.72
CA PRO A 133 -1.64 15.29 -12.78
C PRO A 133 -2.95 14.63 -13.21
N GLN A 134 -3.26 14.60 -14.51
CA GLN A 134 -4.47 13.95 -15.02
C GLN A 134 -4.37 12.43 -14.93
N GLU A 135 -3.29 11.83 -15.41
CA GLU A 135 -3.09 10.37 -15.31
C GLU A 135 -3.08 9.91 -13.85
N SER A 136 -2.53 10.72 -12.93
CA SER A 136 -2.59 10.43 -11.51
C SER A 136 -4.03 10.40 -11.00
N ALA A 137 -4.90 11.32 -11.44
CA ALA A 137 -6.31 11.33 -11.07
C ALA A 137 -7.03 10.09 -11.63
N ASP A 138 -6.82 9.77 -12.91
CA ASP A 138 -7.43 8.61 -13.57
C ASP A 138 -7.09 7.30 -12.84
N VAL A 139 -5.83 7.12 -12.43
CA VAL A 139 -5.41 5.95 -11.63
C VAL A 139 -6.03 5.97 -10.23
N LEU A 140 -6.14 7.14 -9.59
CA LEU A 140 -6.73 7.26 -8.25
C LEU A 140 -8.22 6.95 -8.24
N GLU A 141 -8.96 7.28 -9.30
CA GLU A 141 -10.39 6.96 -9.43
C GLU A 141 -10.65 5.45 -9.26
N LEU A 142 -9.74 4.58 -9.72
CA LEU A 142 -9.81 3.12 -9.53
C LEU A 142 -9.72 2.70 -8.05
N ALA A 143 -9.07 3.52 -7.24
CA ALA A 143 -8.80 3.24 -5.83
C ALA A 143 -9.82 3.91 -4.89
N VAL A 144 -10.48 4.98 -5.34
CA VAL A 144 -11.45 5.76 -4.55
C VAL A 144 -12.55 4.87 -3.93
N PRO A 145 -13.22 3.95 -4.62
CA PRO A 145 -14.29 3.16 -4.00
C PRO A 145 -13.83 2.36 -2.76
N PHE A 146 -12.56 1.95 -2.73
CA PHE A 146 -12.03 1.05 -1.70
C PHE A 146 -11.26 1.75 -0.58
N ALA A 147 -10.92 3.04 -0.75
CA ALA A 147 -10.04 3.72 0.18
C ALA A 147 -10.75 4.11 1.49
N LYS A 148 -10.20 3.64 2.62
CA LYS A 148 -10.66 4.02 3.97
C LYS A 148 -9.71 4.94 4.71
N ILE A 149 -8.55 5.13 4.11
CA ILE A 149 -7.46 5.96 4.62
C ILE A 149 -7.21 7.10 3.63
N PRO A 150 -6.58 8.20 4.06
CA PRO A 150 -6.18 9.27 3.17
C PRO A 150 -5.41 8.77 1.94
N LEU A 151 -5.79 9.28 0.77
CA LEU A 151 -5.07 9.02 -0.48
C LEU A 151 -3.94 10.04 -0.68
N ALA A 152 -2.88 9.60 -1.35
CA ALA A 152 -1.70 10.38 -1.68
C ALA A 152 -1.36 10.30 -3.18
N ALA A 153 -0.73 11.35 -3.72
CA ALA A 153 -0.26 11.35 -5.10
C ALA A 153 1.08 12.08 -5.23
N SER A 154 1.92 11.60 -6.14
CA SER A 154 3.19 12.24 -6.51
C SER A 154 3.26 12.46 -8.03
N PRO A 155 2.51 13.43 -8.59
CA PRO A 155 2.49 13.69 -10.02
C PRO A 155 3.76 14.44 -10.48
N THR A 156 4.22 14.16 -11.70
CA THR A 156 5.24 14.97 -12.38
C THR A 156 4.69 16.35 -12.74
N ALA A 157 5.56 17.33 -13.03
CA ALA A 157 5.14 18.64 -13.52
C ALA A 157 4.69 18.60 -15.00
N GLY A 158 3.85 17.63 -15.35
CA GLY A 158 3.40 17.34 -16.70
C GLY A 158 4.29 16.33 -17.41
N ASN A 159 4.36 16.44 -18.74
CA ASN A 159 5.11 15.50 -19.56
C ASN A 159 6.60 15.86 -19.59
N PRO A 160 7.50 14.87 -19.60
CA PRO A 160 8.90 15.13 -19.86
C PRO A 160 9.09 15.63 -21.30
N ASN A 161 9.97 16.61 -21.48
CA ASN A 161 10.29 17.14 -22.79
C ASN A 161 11.01 16.06 -23.64
N PRO A 162 10.54 15.78 -24.87
CA PRO A 162 11.11 14.71 -25.71
C PRO A 162 12.60 14.88 -26.07
N ILE A 163 13.11 16.11 -25.99
CA ILE A 163 14.49 16.47 -26.33
C ILE A 163 15.33 16.67 -25.05
N LEU A 164 14.73 17.19 -23.97
CA LEU A 164 15.39 17.47 -22.69
C LEU A 164 14.63 16.75 -21.56
N PRO A 165 14.90 15.46 -21.29
CA PRO A 165 14.06 14.64 -20.40
C PRO A 165 13.97 15.11 -18.94
N ASP A 166 14.88 15.99 -18.50
CA ASP A 166 14.86 16.62 -17.17
C ASP A 166 13.96 17.87 -17.09
N VAL A 167 13.45 18.33 -18.23
CA VAL A 167 12.57 19.49 -18.34
C VAL A 167 11.13 19.01 -18.52
N TYR A 168 10.21 19.62 -17.77
CA TYR A 168 8.79 19.30 -17.78
C TYR A 168 7.98 20.50 -18.24
N ASP A 169 6.79 20.26 -18.79
CA ASP A 169 6.05 21.24 -19.59
C ASP A 169 5.05 22.12 -18.82
N LEU A 170 4.69 21.79 -17.57
CA LEU A 170 3.83 22.64 -16.76
C LEU A 170 4.63 23.74 -16.06
N SER A 171 4.10 24.95 -16.09
CA SER A 171 4.56 26.05 -15.24
C SER A 171 4.01 25.90 -13.82
N PRO A 172 4.56 26.62 -12.81
CA PRO A 172 4.05 26.56 -11.44
C PRO A 172 2.55 26.79 -11.30
N GLN A 173 2.00 27.76 -12.01
CA GLN A 173 0.57 28.06 -11.97
C GLN A 173 -0.25 26.99 -12.68
N ASN A 174 0.18 26.55 -13.87
CA ASN A 174 -0.52 25.50 -14.61
C ASN A 174 -0.53 24.18 -13.83
N MET A 175 0.55 23.86 -13.12
CA MET A 175 0.62 22.68 -12.25
C MET A 175 -0.40 22.77 -11.11
N ALA A 176 -0.52 23.93 -10.45
CA ALA A 176 -1.50 24.13 -9.39
C ALA A 176 -2.94 24.03 -9.89
N ASP A 177 -3.22 24.40 -11.13
CA ASP A 177 -4.55 24.19 -11.71
C ASP A 177 -4.76 22.73 -12.15
N ALA A 178 -3.72 22.07 -12.67
CA ALA A 178 -3.75 20.69 -13.13
C ALA A 178 -3.94 19.65 -12.01
N ILE A 179 -3.62 19.96 -10.75
CA ILE A 179 -3.86 19.04 -9.62
C ILE A 179 -5.33 19.01 -9.16
N THR A 180 -6.21 19.86 -9.71
CA THR A 180 -7.63 19.92 -9.28
C THR A 180 -8.33 18.56 -9.36
N PRO A 181 -8.21 17.76 -10.44
CA PRO A 181 -8.82 16.43 -10.51
C PRO A 181 -8.30 15.45 -9.44
N ILE A 182 -7.01 15.55 -9.08
CA ILE A 182 -6.44 14.76 -7.98
C ILE A 182 -7.13 15.12 -6.65
N LEU A 183 -7.39 16.41 -6.40
CA LEU A 183 -8.07 16.87 -5.19
C LEU A 183 -9.55 16.44 -5.15
N GLU A 184 -10.18 16.34 -6.33
CA GLU A 184 -11.56 15.85 -6.50
C GLU A 184 -11.67 14.35 -6.16
N CYS A 185 -10.61 13.57 -6.35
CA CYS A 185 -10.50 12.18 -5.87
C CYS A 185 -10.38 12.06 -4.33
N GLY A 186 -10.41 13.18 -3.59
CA GLY A 186 -10.26 13.18 -2.13
C GLY A 186 -8.83 13.02 -1.63
N VAL A 187 -7.83 13.18 -2.50
CA VAL A 187 -6.42 13.15 -2.09
C VAL A 187 -6.16 14.20 -1.03
N SER A 188 -5.53 13.73 0.03
CA SER A 188 -5.18 14.55 1.18
C SER A 188 -3.68 14.72 1.34
N VAL A 189 -2.87 13.97 0.59
CA VAL A 189 -1.41 14.06 0.64
C VAL A 189 -0.85 14.26 -0.77
N LEU A 190 -0.14 15.36 -1.01
CA LEU A 190 0.61 15.55 -2.26
C LEU A 190 2.10 15.53 -1.96
N LEU A 191 2.84 14.74 -2.75
CA LEU A 191 4.29 14.65 -2.71
C LEU A 191 4.88 15.26 -3.98
N GLU A 192 6.08 15.82 -3.88
CA GLU A 192 6.80 16.33 -5.05
C GLU A 192 7.41 15.18 -5.88
N ASN A 193 7.50 15.39 -7.19
CA ASN A 193 8.11 14.47 -8.14
C ASN A 193 8.94 15.26 -9.17
N LYS A 194 9.46 14.57 -10.19
CA LYS A 194 10.25 15.14 -11.28
C LYS A 194 9.53 16.32 -11.94
N GLY A 195 10.30 17.37 -12.20
CA GLY A 195 9.80 18.64 -12.75
C GLY A 195 9.19 19.61 -11.74
N VAL A 196 8.88 19.16 -10.51
CA VAL A 196 8.30 20.03 -9.48
C VAL A 196 9.39 20.85 -8.78
N SER A 197 9.51 22.13 -9.15
CA SER A 197 10.41 23.08 -8.49
C SER A 197 9.82 23.67 -7.20
N PRO A 198 10.60 24.37 -6.37
CA PRO A 198 10.07 25.09 -5.19
C PRO A 198 8.95 26.08 -5.52
N GLU A 199 8.96 26.70 -6.69
CA GLU A 199 7.89 27.58 -7.18
C GLU A 199 6.60 26.79 -7.44
N HIS A 200 6.71 25.61 -8.08
CA HIS A 200 5.57 24.71 -8.27
C HIS A 200 4.99 24.28 -6.93
N ALA A 201 5.85 23.86 -6.00
CA ALA A 201 5.45 23.46 -4.65
C ALA A 201 4.69 24.58 -3.91
N GLY A 202 5.13 25.83 -4.08
CA GLY A 202 4.44 27.01 -3.55
C GLY A 202 3.02 27.16 -4.09
N CYS A 203 2.84 27.05 -5.41
CA CYS A 203 1.53 27.14 -6.07
C CYS A 203 0.62 25.94 -5.72
N ILE A 204 1.15 24.71 -5.75
CA ILE A 204 0.45 23.48 -5.33
C ILE A 204 -0.06 23.63 -3.90
N ARG A 205 0.80 24.08 -3.00
CA ARG A 205 0.45 24.29 -1.60
C ARG A 205 -0.70 25.29 -1.44
N GLN A 206 -0.66 26.41 -2.16
CA GLN A 206 -1.74 27.41 -2.12
C GLN A 206 -3.07 26.84 -2.64
N LYS A 207 -3.05 26.07 -3.73
CA LYS A 207 -4.24 25.40 -4.27
C LYS A 207 -4.80 24.37 -3.28
N LEU A 208 -3.94 23.51 -2.71
CA LEU A 208 -4.34 22.47 -1.77
C LEU A 208 -5.11 23.04 -0.57
N PHE A 209 -4.63 24.16 -0.01
CA PHE A 209 -5.22 24.83 1.15
C PHE A 209 -6.42 25.74 0.83
N SER A 210 -6.63 26.10 -0.43
CA SER A 210 -7.77 26.94 -0.84
C SER A 210 -8.93 26.15 -1.45
N PHE A 211 -8.69 24.91 -1.88
CA PHE A 211 -9.72 24.06 -2.44
C PHE A 211 -10.72 23.62 -1.35
N ASP A 212 -12.00 23.85 -1.63
CA ASP A 212 -13.11 23.44 -0.77
C ASP A 212 -13.50 21.97 -1.02
N SER A 213 -13.25 21.11 -0.05
CA SER A 213 -13.57 19.68 -0.13
C SER A 213 -14.95 19.33 0.44
N THR A 214 -15.70 20.29 0.98
CA THR A 214 -16.96 20.00 1.70
C THR A 214 -18.08 19.47 0.80
N ALA A 215 -18.00 19.76 -0.50
CA ALA A 215 -18.95 19.31 -1.51
C ALA A 215 -18.57 17.97 -2.16
N LEU A 216 -17.42 17.37 -1.82
CA LEU A 216 -17.00 16.10 -2.43
C LEU A 216 -17.83 14.94 -1.86
N HIS A 217 -18.62 14.33 -2.75
CA HIS A 217 -19.31 13.07 -2.49
C HIS A 217 -18.56 11.95 -3.18
N LEU A 218 -17.74 11.23 -2.41
CA LEU A 218 -17.00 10.07 -2.89
C LEU A 218 -17.81 8.82 -2.57
N GLU A 219 -18.23 8.11 -3.61
CA GLU A 219 -18.85 6.79 -3.45
C GLU A 219 -17.78 5.82 -2.94
N ARG A 220 -18.17 5.01 -1.95
CA ARG A 220 -17.32 3.98 -1.35
C ARG A 220 -18.06 2.66 -1.41
N GLU A 221 -17.32 1.58 -1.57
CA GLU A 221 -17.86 0.22 -1.59
C GLU A 221 -18.46 -0.13 -0.22
N ASP A 222 -19.62 -0.79 -0.22
CA ASP A 222 -20.27 -1.25 1.02
C ASP A 222 -19.70 -2.60 1.46
N GLU A 223 -18.95 -2.58 2.55
CA GLU A 223 -18.37 -3.79 3.15
C GLU A 223 -19.30 -4.52 4.14
N LEU A 224 -20.52 -4.02 4.37
CA LEU A 224 -21.52 -4.80 5.10
C LEU A 224 -22.06 -5.95 4.23
N GLU A 225 -22.13 -5.72 2.92
CA GLU A 225 -22.63 -6.68 1.93
C GLU A 225 -21.51 -7.50 1.28
N HIS A 226 -20.28 -6.94 1.22
CA HIS A 226 -19.15 -7.55 0.53
C HIS A 226 -17.92 -7.81 1.41
N ILE A 227 -17.33 -8.99 1.26
CA ILE A 227 -16.00 -9.34 1.76
C ILE A 227 -14.99 -8.95 0.68
N ILE A 228 -14.08 -8.04 1.04
CA ILE A 228 -13.03 -7.55 0.14
C ILE A 228 -11.69 -8.18 0.50
N LEU A 229 -11.12 -8.95 -0.43
CA LEU A 229 -9.83 -9.64 -0.32
C LEU A 229 -8.89 -9.19 -1.43
N ALA A 230 -7.61 -9.50 -1.29
CA ALA A 230 -6.62 -9.20 -2.32
C ALA A 230 -5.47 -10.19 -2.27
N ASN A 231 -4.95 -10.55 -3.44
CA ASN A 231 -3.65 -11.20 -3.56
C ASN A 231 -2.64 -10.17 -4.12
N GLU A 232 -1.48 -10.64 -4.59
CA GLU A 232 -0.43 -9.73 -5.05
C GLU A 232 -0.82 -8.97 -6.33
N LYS A 233 -1.71 -9.55 -7.14
CA LYS A 233 -2.06 -9.03 -8.46
C LYS A 233 -3.42 -8.33 -8.47
N ASN A 234 -4.42 -8.98 -7.89
CA ASN A 234 -5.83 -8.67 -8.03
C ASN A 234 -6.50 -8.47 -6.67
N PHE A 235 -7.68 -7.86 -6.71
CA PHE A 235 -8.59 -7.78 -5.59
C PHE A 235 -9.91 -8.46 -5.94
N PHE A 236 -10.62 -8.88 -4.90
CA PHE A 236 -11.83 -9.69 -5.01
C PHE A 236 -12.90 -9.06 -4.12
N ILE A 237 -14.09 -8.87 -4.70
CA ILE A 237 -15.29 -8.43 -4.00
C ILE A 237 -16.23 -9.63 -4.01
N ILE A 238 -16.50 -10.19 -2.84
CA ILE A 238 -17.29 -11.42 -2.72
C ILE A 238 -18.50 -11.15 -1.84
N SER A 239 -19.67 -11.65 -2.24
CA SER A 239 -20.89 -11.52 -1.45
C SER A 239 -20.78 -12.26 -0.12
N ASN A 240 -21.31 -11.67 0.95
CA ASN A 240 -21.28 -12.24 2.30
C ASN A 240 -22.37 -13.30 2.57
N GLU A 241 -23.17 -13.69 1.56
CA GLU A 241 -24.32 -14.60 1.78
C GLU A 241 -23.96 -16.09 1.83
N ARG A 242 -22.94 -16.52 1.08
CA ARG A 242 -22.34 -17.88 1.09
C ARG A 242 -21.08 -17.88 0.22
N LEU A 243 -19.98 -18.35 0.79
CA LEU A 243 -18.71 -18.58 0.10
C LEU A 243 -18.50 -20.08 -0.08
N ASP A 244 -18.09 -20.49 -1.27
CA ASP A 244 -17.62 -21.84 -1.55
C ASP A 244 -16.08 -21.88 -1.42
N PHE A 245 -15.59 -22.85 -0.65
CA PHE A 245 -14.16 -23.04 -0.37
C PHE A 245 -13.69 -24.36 -0.98
N THR A 246 -12.40 -24.44 -1.29
CA THR A 246 -11.75 -25.74 -1.52
C THR A 246 -11.75 -26.58 -0.25
N GLU A 247 -11.54 -27.89 -0.38
CA GLU A 247 -11.02 -28.64 0.77
C GLU A 247 -9.65 -28.05 1.19
N PRO A 248 -9.22 -28.15 2.47
CA PRO A 248 -7.96 -27.59 2.92
C PRO A 248 -6.78 -28.17 2.14
N ILE A 249 -6.12 -27.34 1.33
CA ILE A 249 -5.02 -27.72 0.47
C ILE A 249 -3.73 -27.76 1.30
N PRO A 250 -3.05 -28.91 1.45
CA PRO A 250 -1.78 -29.00 2.16
C PRO A 250 -0.66 -28.36 1.34
N CYS A 251 0.26 -27.65 2.00
CA CYS A 251 1.41 -27.08 1.31
C CYS A 251 2.38 -28.17 0.83
N HIS A 252 2.70 -28.14 -0.47
CA HIS A 252 3.75 -28.94 -1.07
C HIS A 252 4.48 -28.16 -2.17
N HIS A 253 5.61 -28.69 -2.64
CA HIS A 253 6.55 -27.98 -3.51
C HIS A 253 5.90 -27.33 -4.74
N ASP A 254 4.97 -28.04 -5.39
CA ASP A 254 4.24 -27.56 -6.57
C ASP A 254 2.74 -27.65 -6.31
N MET A 255 2.06 -26.52 -6.14
CA MET A 255 0.63 -26.42 -5.86
C MET A 255 -0.18 -25.99 -7.09
N SER A 256 0.43 -25.99 -8.27
CA SER A 256 -0.21 -25.47 -9.49
C SER A 256 -1.47 -26.25 -9.88
N ASP A 257 -1.42 -27.58 -9.81
CA ASP A 257 -2.56 -28.44 -10.13
C ASP A 257 -3.74 -28.22 -9.18
N ASP A 258 -3.50 -27.98 -7.89
CA ASP A 258 -4.58 -27.72 -6.91
C ASP A 258 -5.28 -26.40 -7.20
N PHE A 259 -4.52 -25.35 -7.56
CA PHE A 259 -5.09 -24.05 -7.90
C PHE A 259 -5.87 -24.09 -9.21
N ILE A 260 -5.39 -24.83 -10.21
CA ILE A 260 -6.10 -25.01 -11.47
C ILE A 260 -7.41 -25.77 -11.22
N ALA A 261 -7.37 -26.86 -10.45
CA ALA A 261 -8.56 -27.63 -10.11
C ALA A 261 -9.60 -26.78 -9.37
N ALA A 262 -9.16 -25.97 -8.40
CA ALA A 262 -10.03 -25.05 -7.68
C ALA A 262 -10.72 -24.03 -8.60
N GLU A 263 -9.99 -23.46 -9.56
CA GLU A 263 -10.57 -22.55 -10.56
C GLU A 263 -11.58 -23.26 -11.48
N GLU A 264 -11.32 -24.50 -11.88
CA GLU A 264 -12.24 -25.32 -12.67
C GLU A 264 -13.52 -25.68 -11.90
N ASP A 265 -13.38 -25.96 -10.60
CA ASP A 265 -14.50 -26.24 -9.70
C ASP A 265 -15.32 -25.00 -9.32
N SER A 266 -14.92 -23.81 -9.80
CA SER A 266 -15.61 -22.54 -9.59
C SER A 266 -15.80 -22.17 -8.11
N VAL A 267 -14.82 -22.53 -7.26
CA VAL A 267 -14.80 -22.12 -5.85
C VAL A 267 -14.46 -20.63 -5.72
N ASP A 268 -14.91 -20.01 -4.62
CA ASP A 268 -14.67 -18.59 -4.38
C ASP A 268 -13.31 -18.34 -3.71
N VAL A 269 -12.89 -19.23 -2.80
CA VAL A 269 -11.72 -19.02 -1.93
C VAL A 269 -10.89 -20.31 -1.78
N LEU A 270 -9.57 -20.19 -1.88
CA LEU A 270 -8.62 -21.27 -1.62
C LEU A 270 -8.37 -21.39 -0.11
N GLU A 271 -8.73 -22.53 0.48
CA GLU A 271 -8.39 -22.85 1.87
C GLU A 271 -7.03 -23.54 1.91
N ILE A 272 -6.04 -22.89 2.52
CA ILE A 272 -4.65 -23.37 2.58
C ILE A 272 -4.33 -23.82 4.01
N GLN A 273 -3.95 -25.09 4.14
CA GLN A 273 -3.55 -25.68 5.41
C GLN A 273 -2.08 -25.34 5.72
N ILE A 274 -1.87 -24.71 6.88
CA ILE A 274 -0.54 -24.31 7.38
C ILE A 274 -0.29 -25.01 8.71
N ASP A 275 0.47 -26.11 8.70
CA ASP A 275 0.78 -26.88 9.91
C ASP A 275 2.04 -26.36 10.61
N THR A 276 3.01 -25.87 9.83
CA THR A 276 4.32 -25.46 10.30
C THR A 276 4.77 -24.13 9.68
N PRO A 277 5.73 -23.42 10.31
CA PRO A 277 6.33 -22.25 9.68
C PRO A 277 7.00 -22.54 8.33
N ASP A 278 7.43 -23.78 8.06
CA ASP A 278 8.05 -24.13 6.77
C ASP A 278 6.99 -24.17 5.65
N ASP A 279 5.78 -24.64 5.95
CA ASP A 279 4.63 -24.62 5.01
C ASP A 279 4.31 -23.20 4.55
N SER A 280 4.52 -22.21 5.42
CA SER A 280 4.33 -20.80 5.06
C SER A 280 5.30 -20.29 4.01
N VAL A 281 6.52 -20.84 3.97
CA VAL A 281 7.54 -20.52 2.97
C VAL A 281 7.18 -21.19 1.65
N VAL A 282 6.82 -22.48 1.71
CA VAL A 282 6.37 -23.26 0.54
C VAL A 282 5.17 -22.60 -0.14
N PHE A 283 4.17 -22.19 0.64
CA PHE A 283 3.03 -21.46 0.09
C PHE A 283 3.44 -20.12 -0.52
N ALA A 284 4.30 -19.34 0.15
CA ALA A 284 4.74 -18.04 -0.37
C ALA A 284 5.44 -18.16 -1.74
N GLU A 285 6.17 -19.24 -1.99
CA GLU A 285 6.79 -19.52 -3.29
C GLU A 285 5.74 -19.81 -4.38
N ASN A 286 4.62 -20.43 -4.02
CA ASN A 286 3.53 -20.79 -4.94
C ASN A 286 2.43 -19.72 -5.04
N ALA A 287 2.37 -18.75 -4.11
CA ALA A 287 1.26 -17.80 -3.98
C ALA A 287 1.01 -16.93 -5.23
N HIS A 288 2.03 -16.75 -6.09
CA HIS A 288 1.91 -16.01 -7.34
C HIS A 288 1.08 -16.72 -8.42
N LEU A 289 0.85 -18.04 -8.25
CA LEU A 289 0.03 -18.90 -9.09
C LEU A 289 -1.45 -18.90 -8.66
N ALA A 290 -1.74 -18.51 -7.42
CA ALA A 290 -3.12 -18.46 -6.92
C ALA A 290 -3.91 -17.33 -7.61
N GLY A 291 -4.82 -17.69 -8.51
CA GLY A 291 -5.72 -16.74 -9.17
C GLY A 291 -6.91 -16.31 -8.30
N LEU A 292 -7.19 -17.05 -7.23
CA LEU A 292 -8.28 -16.84 -6.28
C LEU A 292 -7.79 -16.25 -4.95
N PRO A 293 -8.69 -15.65 -4.15
CA PRO A 293 -8.38 -15.21 -2.79
C PRO A 293 -8.09 -16.40 -1.86
N VAL A 294 -7.40 -16.12 -0.75
CA VAL A 294 -6.84 -17.15 0.13
C VAL A 294 -7.39 -17.04 1.55
N MET A 295 -7.74 -18.18 2.13
CA MET A 295 -8.01 -18.39 3.55
C MET A 295 -6.93 -19.28 4.14
N PHE A 296 -6.35 -18.90 5.28
CA PHE A 296 -5.42 -19.76 6.00
C PHE A 296 -6.09 -20.49 7.15
N ARG A 297 -5.88 -21.81 7.19
CA ARG A 297 -6.23 -22.66 8.32
C ARG A 297 -4.96 -23.14 9.02
N SER A 298 -4.93 -23.03 10.35
CA SER A 298 -3.77 -23.45 11.13
C SER A 298 -4.12 -23.62 12.60
N ASP A 299 -3.64 -24.70 13.21
CA ASP A 299 -3.70 -24.92 14.66
C ASP A 299 -2.48 -24.34 15.40
N ASP A 300 -1.44 -23.89 14.68
CA ASP A 300 -0.21 -23.35 15.24
C ASP A 300 -0.12 -21.82 15.06
N GLU A 301 -0.06 -21.11 16.18
CA GLU A 301 -0.02 -19.65 16.19
C GLU A 301 1.23 -19.06 15.50
N LEU A 302 2.37 -19.75 15.52
CA LEU A 302 3.59 -19.28 14.85
C LEU A 302 3.51 -19.51 13.34
N ALA A 303 2.99 -20.65 12.92
CA ALA A 303 2.80 -21.02 11.52
C ALA A 303 1.82 -20.04 10.84
N LEU A 304 0.67 -19.78 11.46
CA LEU A 304 -0.32 -18.79 10.98
C LEU A 304 0.29 -17.39 10.86
N LYS A 305 1.03 -16.92 11.88
CA LYS A 305 1.71 -15.62 11.84
C LYS A 305 2.76 -15.53 10.74
N SER A 306 3.41 -16.64 10.42
CA SER A 306 4.41 -16.71 9.36
C SER A 306 3.76 -16.62 7.99
N ALA A 307 2.70 -17.40 7.74
CA ALA A 307 1.91 -17.36 6.50
C ALA A 307 1.36 -15.96 6.23
N LEU A 308 0.72 -15.34 7.22
CA LEU A 308 0.18 -13.99 7.08
C LEU A 308 1.24 -12.90 6.90
N MET A 309 2.46 -13.13 7.40
CA MET A 309 3.58 -12.21 7.20
C MET A 309 4.09 -12.28 5.76
N LEU A 310 4.25 -13.49 5.22
CA LEU A 310 4.81 -13.74 3.89
C LEU A 310 3.79 -13.53 2.76
N TYR A 311 2.49 -13.72 3.03
CA TYR A 311 1.44 -13.54 2.03
C TYR A 311 1.30 -12.08 1.57
N ASN A 312 1.51 -11.84 0.27
CA ASN A 312 1.36 -10.54 -0.36
C ASN A 312 -0.11 -10.24 -0.69
N GLY A 313 -0.91 -9.93 0.34
CA GLY A 313 -2.32 -9.64 0.13
C GLY A 313 -3.10 -9.37 1.41
N LYS A 314 -4.42 -9.46 1.29
CA LYS A 314 -5.41 -9.47 2.38
C LYS A 314 -6.14 -10.81 2.36
N ALA A 315 -5.76 -11.70 3.28
CA ALA A 315 -6.31 -13.05 3.42
C ALA A 315 -7.41 -13.15 4.47
N MET A 316 -8.13 -14.27 4.42
CA MET A 316 -9.00 -14.75 5.50
C MET A 316 -8.23 -15.67 6.45
N ILE A 317 -8.76 -15.86 7.65
CA ILE A 317 -8.30 -16.83 8.64
C ILE A 317 -9.51 -17.65 9.06
N ASP A 318 -9.38 -18.98 8.95
CA ASP A 318 -10.39 -19.91 9.44
C ASP A 318 -10.41 -19.90 10.98
N THR A 319 -11.59 -19.63 11.54
CA THR A 319 -11.83 -19.63 12.99
C THR A 319 -12.05 -21.03 13.57
N ASP A 320 -12.27 -22.06 12.75
CA ASP A 320 -12.37 -23.47 13.16
C ASP A 320 -10.98 -24.10 13.35
N CYS A 321 -10.23 -23.57 14.32
CA CYS A 321 -8.89 -24.05 14.67
C CYS A 321 -8.64 -24.07 16.19
N ALA A 322 -7.52 -24.66 16.59
CA ALA A 322 -7.11 -24.80 17.99
C ALA A 322 -6.64 -23.49 18.64
N ILE A 323 -6.46 -22.42 17.87
CA ILE A 323 -5.96 -21.13 18.38
C ILE A 323 -7.10 -20.39 19.10
N GLU A 324 -6.86 -19.99 20.35
CA GLU A 324 -7.80 -19.21 21.15
C GLU A 324 -8.30 -17.95 20.41
N LYS A 325 -9.61 -17.70 20.47
CA LYS A 325 -10.27 -16.60 19.74
C LYS A 325 -9.63 -15.23 19.99
N GLU A 326 -9.24 -14.93 21.23
CA GLU A 326 -8.59 -13.65 21.57
C GLU A 326 -7.23 -13.50 20.85
N ASN A 327 -6.51 -14.60 20.64
CA ASN A 327 -5.26 -14.58 19.90
C ASN A 327 -5.51 -14.43 18.39
N LEU A 328 -6.52 -15.12 17.83
CA LEU A 328 -6.94 -14.94 16.45
C LEU A 328 -7.31 -13.48 16.14
N GLU A 329 -8.09 -12.82 16.99
CA GLU A 329 -8.44 -11.40 16.83
C GLU A 329 -7.21 -10.48 16.83
N LYS A 330 -6.23 -10.75 17.71
CA LYS A 330 -4.96 -10.02 17.75
C LYS A 330 -4.13 -10.26 16.49
N ILE A 331 -4.10 -11.49 15.98
CA ILE A 331 -3.37 -11.87 14.76
C ILE A 331 -4.03 -11.20 13.55
N ALA A 332 -5.34 -11.37 13.37
CA ALA A 332 -6.10 -10.76 12.28
C ALA A 332 -5.90 -9.25 12.23
N LYS A 333 -6.07 -8.56 13.38
CA LYS A 333 -5.81 -7.11 13.47
C LYS A 333 -4.37 -6.73 13.16
N LYS A 334 -3.40 -7.57 13.52
CA LYS A 334 -1.98 -7.30 13.27
C LYS A 334 -1.65 -7.43 11.78
N TYR A 335 -2.16 -8.45 11.11
CA TYR A 335 -1.82 -8.75 9.71
C TYR A 335 -2.87 -8.27 8.69
N GLY A 336 -3.93 -7.60 9.16
CA GLY A 336 -4.95 -7.02 8.29
C GLY A 336 -5.87 -8.06 7.67
N SER A 337 -6.07 -9.20 8.33
CA SER A 337 -6.86 -10.32 7.84
C SER A 337 -8.30 -10.27 8.35
N ILE A 338 -9.18 -11.00 7.67
CA ILE A 338 -10.58 -11.19 8.06
C ILE A 338 -10.71 -12.53 8.77
N LEU A 339 -11.42 -12.56 9.91
CA LEU A 339 -11.81 -13.81 10.55
C LEU A 339 -13.12 -14.29 9.93
N TYR A 340 -13.20 -15.57 9.60
CA TYR A 340 -14.40 -16.24 9.07
C TYR A 340 -14.64 -17.54 9.84
#